data_AF-A0A357BKT3-F1
#
_entry.id   AF-A0A357BKT3-F1
#
_cell.length_a   1.000
_cell.length_b   1.000
_cell.length_c   1.000
_cell.angle_alpha   90.00
_cell.angle_beta   90.00
_cell.angle_gamma   90.00
#
_symmetry.space_group_name_H-M   'P 1'
#
loop_
_entity.id
_entity.type
_entity.pdbx_description
1 polymer ?
#
loop_
_entity_poly.entity_id
_entity_poly.type
_entity_poly.pdbx_seq_one_letter_code
_entity_poly.pdbx_strand_id
1 'polypeptide(L)'
;MHIFECAPGENDTVINLGAAPGGWSYSALKRGARVTAIDNGPLKGPVASHPHISHLKVDAFKYRYNRSHPADWLFCDILEKPEVILELLHEWLSRRWCRRFVVNLKVGRTDPILLLKKIRDTR
;
A
#
# COMPACT_ATOMS: atom_id res chain seq x y z
N MET A 1 -4.31 -2.67 -13.94
CA MET A 1 -2.94 -2.15 -13.74
C MET A 1 -1.98 -3.33 -13.80
N HIS A 2 -1.17 -3.39 -14.87
CA HIS A 2 -0.01 -4.26 -15.00
C HIS A 2 1.18 -3.33 -14.87
N ILE A 3 1.87 -3.36 -13.74
CA ILE A 3 3.08 -2.59 -13.51
C ILE A 3 4.15 -3.67 -13.30
N PHE A 4 5.05 -3.84 -14.28
CA PHE A 4 6.20 -4.75 -14.25
C PHE A 4 5.94 -6.28 -14.25
N GLU A 5 5.06 -6.79 -15.14
CA GLU A 5 4.82 -8.24 -15.38
C GLU A 5 4.43 -9.10 -14.15
N CYS A 6 4.40 -8.52 -12.96
CA CYS A 6 4.07 -9.12 -11.68
C CYS A 6 2.92 -8.32 -11.06
N ALA A 7 1.90 -9.00 -10.58
CA ALA A 7 0.74 -8.39 -9.94
C ALA A 7 0.25 -9.32 -8.82
N PRO A 8 -0.55 -8.83 -7.86
CA PRO A 8 -1.19 -9.70 -6.88
C PRO A 8 -1.99 -10.80 -7.57
N GLY A 9 -1.71 -12.05 -7.20
CA GLY A 9 -2.36 -13.24 -7.72
C GLY A 9 -3.37 -13.84 -6.75
N GLU A 10 -3.95 -14.96 -7.16
CA GLU A 10 -4.79 -15.78 -6.30
C GLU A 10 -3.95 -16.27 -5.11
N ASN A 11 -4.49 -16.08 -3.89
CA ASN A 11 -3.84 -16.34 -2.59
C ASN A 11 -2.83 -15.30 -2.08
N ASP A 12 -2.42 -14.32 -2.89
CA ASP A 12 -1.55 -13.25 -2.38
C ASP A 12 -2.27 -12.44 -1.30
N THR A 13 -1.53 -12.07 -0.26
CA THR A 13 -1.97 -11.12 0.76
C THR A 13 -1.52 -9.71 0.43
N VAL A 14 -2.48 -8.78 0.41
CA VAL A 14 -2.24 -7.36 0.12
C VAL A 14 -2.63 -6.52 1.32
N ILE A 15 -1.72 -5.66 1.78
CA ILE A 15 -2.05 -4.56 2.69
C ILE A 15 -2.17 -3.28 1.87
N ASN A 16 -3.32 -2.62 1.94
CA ASN A 16 -3.56 -1.35 1.26
C ASN A 16 -3.69 -0.22 2.29
N LEU A 17 -2.71 0.68 2.35
CA LEU A 17 -2.67 1.83 3.24
C LEU A 17 -3.29 3.05 2.55
N GLY A 18 -4.22 3.73 3.24
CA GLY A 18 -5.01 4.81 2.62
C GLY A 18 -6.01 4.24 1.62
N ALA A 19 -6.68 3.16 2.01
CA ALA A 19 -7.44 2.34 1.08
C ALA A 19 -8.73 2.98 0.57
N ALA A 20 -9.29 4.00 1.26
CA ALA A 20 -10.56 4.57 0.86
C ALA A 20 -10.41 5.41 -0.44
N PRO A 21 -11.38 5.35 -1.38
CA PRO A 21 -12.64 4.61 -1.33
C PRO A 21 -12.55 3.14 -1.81
N GLY A 22 -11.37 2.66 -2.22
CA GLY A 22 -11.15 1.22 -2.52
C GLY A 22 -10.57 0.89 -3.90
N GLY A 23 -10.15 1.88 -4.70
CA GLY A 23 -9.68 1.63 -6.08
C GLY A 23 -8.51 0.65 -6.18
N TRP A 24 -7.47 0.84 -5.36
CA TRP A 24 -6.33 -0.08 -5.29
C TRP A 24 -6.74 -1.45 -4.75
N SER A 25 -7.58 -1.50 -3.72
CA SER A 25 -8.15 -2.75 -3.19
C SER A 25 -8.88 -3.53 -4.27
N TYR A 26 -9.74 -2.86 -5.05
CA TYR A 26 -10.46 -3.46 -6.18
C TYR A 26 -9.52 -4.12 -7.18
N SER A 27 -8.41 -3.45 -7.52
CA SER A 27 -7.46 -3.98 -8.50
C SER A 27 -6.83 -5.31 -8.09
N ALA A 28 -6.55 -5.50 -6.78
CA ALA A 28 -6.03 -6.74 -6.22
C ALA A 28 -7.13 -7.80 -6.07
N LEU A 29 -8.30 -7.42 -5.55
CA LEU A 29 -9.45 -8.32 -5.39
C LEU A 29 -9.89 -8.94 -6.72
N LYS A 30 -9.90 -8.16 -7.81
CA LYS A 30 -10.25 -8.64 -9.16
C LYS A 30 -9.33 -9.75 -9.66
N ARG A 31 -8.14 -9.91 -9.06
CA ARG A 31 -7.16 -10.95 -9.38
C ARG A 31 -7.16 -12.12 -8.38
N GLY A 32 -8.11 -12.14 -7.43
CA GLY A 32 -8.24 -13.22 -6.45
C GLY A 32 -7.42 -13.02 -5.17
N ALA A 33 -6.71 -11.90 -5.02
CA ALA A 33 -5.93 -11.63 -3.81
C ALA A 33 -6.83 -11.35 -2.60
N ARG A 34 -6.28 -11.50 -1.39
CA ARG A 34 -6.92 -11.14 -0.11
C ARG A 34 -6.40 -9.79 0.36
N VAL A 35 -7.30 -8.83 0.59
CA VAL A 35 -6.91 -7.45 0.90
C VAL A 35 -7.27 -7.07 2.34
N THR A 36 -6.29 -6.54 3.08
CA THR A 36 -6.55 -5.75 4.29
C THR A 36 -6.46 -4.28 3.92
N ALA A 37 -7.60 -3.61 3.88
CA ALA A 37 -7.74 -2.20 3.60
C ALA A 37 -7.66 -1.40 4.91
N ILE A 38 -6.74 -0.44 4.98
CA ILE A 38 -6.53 0.40 6.17
C ILE A 38 -6.84 1.84 5.80
N ASP A 39 -7.93 2.34 6.36
CA ASP A 39 -8.36 3.74 6.22
C ASP A 39 -9.50 4.03 7.20
N ASN A 40 -9.53 5.23 7.78
CA ASN A 40 -10.68 5.66 8.58
C ASN A 40 -11.92 5.94 7.70
N GLY A 41 -11.69 6.34 6.44
CA GLY A 41 -12.73 6.58 5.46
C GLY A 41 -13.44 5.29 5.01
N PRO A 42 -14.70 5.40 4.54
CA PRO A 42 -15.45 4.24 4.10
C PRO A 42 -14.96 3.72 2.75
N LEU A 43 -14.88 2.40 2.62
CA LEU A 43 -14.83 1.74 1.31
C LEU A 43 -16.19 1.91 0.61
N LYS A 44 -16.19 1.98 -0.72
CA LYS A 44 -17.40 2.18 -1.53
C LYS A 44 -17.59 1.09 -2.56
N GLY A 45 -18.85 0.90 -2.96
CA GLY A 45 -19.22 -0.02 -4.04
C GLY A 45 -18.92 -1.49 -3.72
N PRO A 46 -18.69 -2.34 -4.75
CA PRO A 46 -18.48 -3.78 -4.58
C PRO A 46 -17.28 -4.15 -3.69
N VAL A 47 -16.34 -3.24 -3.52
CA VAL A 47 -15.16 -3.44 -2.67
C VAL A 47 -15.56 -3.54 -1.20
N ALA A 48 -16.54 -2.76 -0.75
CA ALA A 48 -16.92 -2.67 0.65
C ALA A 48 -17.50 -3.97 1.22
N SER A 49 -18.10 -4.81 0.36
CA SER A 49 -18.73 -6.08 0.74
C SER A 49 -18.04 -7.31 0.13
N HIS A 50 -16.86 -7.16 -0.47
CA HIS A 50 -16.17 -8.26 -1.12
C HIS A 50 -15.73 -9.34 -0.10
N PRO A 51 -15.93 -10.65 -0.36
CA PRO A 51 -15.63 -11.70 0.62
C PRO A 51 -14.15 -11.78 1.04
N HIS A 52 -13.25 -11.30 0.18
CA HIS A 52 -11.80 -11.28 0.42
C HIS A 52 -11.26 -9.95 0.93
N ILE A 53 -12.11 -9.01 1.35
CA ILE A 53 -11.67 -7.77 1.99
C ILE A 53 -11.84 -7.80 3.51
N SER A 54 -10.86 -7.22 4.22
CA SER A 54 -10.98 -6.83 5.62
C SER A 54 -10.71 -5.32 5.70
N HIS A 55 -11.66 -4.54 6.21
CA HIS A 55 -11.51 -3.09 6.38
C HIS A 55 -11.20 -2.75 7.84
N LEU A 56 -10.03 -2.17 8.08
CA LEU A 56 -9.61 -1.65 9.37
C LEU A 56 -9.71 -0.13 9.37
N LYS A 57 -10.59 0.40 10.24
CA LYS A 57 -10.76 1.84 10.46
C LYS A 57 -9.72 2.37 11.44
N VAL A 58 -8.48 2.46 10.97
CA VAL A 58 -7.35 2.96 11.74
C VAL A 58 -6.49 3.87 10.88
N ASP A 59 -5.70 4.71 11.54
CA ASP A 59 -4.68 5.54 10.91
C ASP A 59 -3.55 4.67 10.35
N ALA A 60 -3.29 4.80 9.04
CA ALA A 60 -2.27 4.04 8.33
C ALA A 60 -0.84 4.29 8.86
N PHE A 61 -0.54 5.50 9.34
CA PHE A 61 0.78 5.83 9.90
C PHE A 61 1.01 5.19 11.28
N LYS A 62 -0.08 4.90 12.00
CA LYS A 62 -0.05 4.25 13.32
C LYS A 62 -0.26 2.75 13.24
N TYR A 63 -0.71 2.23 12.10
CA TYR A 63 -0.89 0.80 11.91
C TYR A 63 0.46 0.08 12.04
N ARG A 64 0.45 -1.05 12.76
CA ARG A 64 1.62 -1.90 12.95
C ARG A 64 1.24 -3.32 12.55
N TYR A 65 1.91 -3.84 11.53
CA TYR A 65 1.64 -5.18 11.05
C TYR A 65 2.12 -6.21 12.07
N ASN A 66 1.27 -7.18 12.40
CA ASN A 66 1.47 -8.08 13.54
C ASN A 66 1.39 -9.57 13.18
N ARG A 67 1.48 -9.92 11.89
CA ARG A 67 1.48 -11.32 11.45
C ARG A 67 2.90 -11.90 11.47
N SER A 68 2.98 -13.21 11.61
CA SER A 68 4.24 -13.97 11.65
C SER A 68 4.98 -14.03 10.32
N HIS A 69 4.28 -13.82 9.20
CA HIS A 69 4.86 -13.85 7.86
C HIS A 69 4.61 -12.51 7.16
N PRO A 70 5.53 -12.04 6.30
CA PRO A 70 5.34 -10.80 5.54
C PRO A 70 4.14 -10.90 4.61
N ALA A 71 3.44 -9.79 4.41
CA ALA A 71 2.46 -9.67 3.35
C ALA A 71 3.15 -9.79 1.98
N ASP A 72 2.46 -10.34 0.99
CA ASP A 72 3.02 -10.47 -0.36
C ASP A 72 3.15 -9.10 -1.02
N TRP A 73 2.19 -8.21 -0.76
CA TRP A 73 2.17 -6.85 -1.30
C TRP A 73 1.79 -5.79 -0.27
N LEU A 74 2.47 -4.65 -0.36
CA LEU A 74 2.09 -3.38 0.25
C LEU A 74 1.68 -2.38 -0.84
N PHE A 75 0.46 -1.87 -0.77
CA PHE A 75 0.00 -0.74 -1.58
C PHE A 75 -0.11 0.51 -0.71
N CYS A 76 0.31 1.67 -1.25
CA CYS A 76 0.15 2.96 -0.59
C CYS A 76 -0.08 4.07 -1.63
N ASP A 77 -1.23 4.74 -1.54
CA ASP A 77 -1.59 5.90 -2.38
C ASP A 77 -2.12 7.06 -1.52
N ILE A 78 -1.52 7.25 -0.35
CA ILE A 78 -1.85 8.33 0.56
C ILE A 78 -1.37 9.67 -0.02
N LEU A 79 -2.22 10.68 0.02
CA LEU A 79 -1.86 12.05 -0.37
C LEU A 79 -1.14 12.74 0.79
N GLU A 80 0.17 12.54 0.87
CA GLU A 80 1.05 13.19 1.84
C GLU A 80 2.41 13.54 1.19
N LYS A 81 3.22 14.36 1.86
CA LYS A 81 4.58 14.71 1.46
C LYS A 81 5.41 13.45 1.17
N PRO A 82 6.19 13.43 0.06
CA PRO A 82 7.00 12.27 -0.30
C PRO A 82 7.90 11.77 0.81
N GLU A 83 8.50 12.66 1.60
CA GLU A 83 9.40 12.32 2.70
C GLU A 83 8.70 11.48 3.77
N VAL A 84 7.47 11.83 4.13
CA VAL A 84 6.66 11.11 5.12
C VAL A 84 6.27 9.72 4.60
N ILE A 85 5.93 9.61 3.32
CA ILE A 85 5.63 8.32 2.69
C ILE A 85 6.88 7.43 2.61
N LEU A 86 8.05 8.03 2.37
CA LEU A 86 9.32 7.30 2.36
C LEU A 86 9.70 6.79 3.75
N GLU A 87 9.48 7.58 4.80
CA GLU A 87 9.69 7.14 6.19
C GLU A 87 8.76 5.96 6.55
N LEU A 88 7.48 6.05 6.18
CA LEU A 88 6.53 4.96 6.34
C LEU A 88 7.01 3.70 5.60
N LEU A 89 7.40 3.83 4.33
CA LEU A 89 7.93 2.72 3.55
C LEU A 89 9.20 2.13 4.17
N HIS A 90 10.11 2.97 4.68
CA HIS A 90 11.32 2.53 5.35
C HIS A 90 11.01 1.70 6.61
N GLU A 91 10.02 2.09 7.42
CA GLU A 91 9.59 1.26 8.56
C GLU A 91 9.08 -0.11 8.10
N TRP A 92 8.26 -0.16 7.04
CA TRP A 92 7.74 -1.41 6.49
C TRP A 92 8.83 -2.34 5.97
N LEU A 93 9.83 -1.79 5.27
CA LEU A 93 10.94 -2.56 4.71
C LEU A 93 11.92 -3.02 5.79
N SER A 94 12.31 -2.13 6.73
CA SER A 94 13.24 -2.46 7.82
C SER A 94 12.71 -3.59 8.72
N ARG A 95 11.39 -3.62 8.95
CA ARG A 95 10.72 -4.67 9.72
C ARG A 95 10.34 -5.90 8.89
N ARG A 96 10.61 -5.89 7.58
CA ARG A 96 10.25 -6.94 6.62
C ARG A 96 8.76 -7.31 6.68
N TRP A 97 7.89 -6.30 6.74
CA TRP A 97 6.44 -6.52 6.79
C TRP A 97 5.81 -6.83 5.44
N CYS A 98 6.51 -6.57 4.33
CA CYS A 98 6.06 -6.92 2.98
C CYS A 98 7.21 -7.49 2.13
N ARG A 99 6.85 -8.26 1.11
CA ARG A 99 7.79 -8.81 0.11
C ARG A 99 7.95 -7.88 -1.10
N ARG A 100 6.85 -7.29 -1.55
CA ARG A 100 6.78 -6.37 -2.69
C ARG A 100 5.95 -5.15 -2.31
N PHE A 101 6.16 -4.03 -2.99
CA PHE A 101 5.37 -2.83 -2.74
C PHE A 101 5.11 -2.03 -4.02
N VAL A 102 4.00 -1.30 -4.00
CA VAL A 102 3.67 -0.24 -4.97
C VAL A 102 3.28 0.98 -4.16
N VAL A 103 4.05 2.06 -4.31
CA VAL A 103 3.84 3.30 -3.58
C VAL A 103 3.81 4.46 -4.57
N ASN A 104 2.79 5.32 -4.45
CA ASN A 104 2.69 6.55 -5.22
C ASN A 104 3.25 7.73 -4.40
N LEU A 105 4.31 8.36 -4.90
CA LEU A 105 4.85 9.59 -4.32
C LEU A 105 4.29 10.81 -5.05
N LYS A 106 3.69 11.73 -4.31
CA LYS A 106 3.09 12.95 -4.86
C LYS A 106 4.11 14.07 -4.81
N VAL A 107 4.85 14.27 -5.90
CA VAL A 107 5.99 15.20 -5.92
C VAL A 107 5.58 16.68 -5.93
N GLY A 108 4.39 17.04 -6.40
CA GLY A 108 3.92 18.43 -6.36
C GLY A 108 4.93 19.41 -7.00
N ARG A 109 5.44 20.36 -6.20
CA ARG A 109 6.51 21.31 -6.58
C ARG A 109 7.94 20.80 -6.30
N THR A 110 8.08 19.65 -5.65
CA THR A 110 9.37 19.01 -5.37
C THR A 110 9.95 18.47 -6.67
N ASP A 111 11.23 18.73 -6.91
CA ASP A 111 11.94 18.20 -8.07
C ASP A 111 12.02 16.65 -7.98
N PRO A 112 11.39 15.92 -8.91
CA PRO A 112 11.37 14.46 -8.88
C PRO A 112 12.77 13.85 -9.03
N ILE A 113 13.69 14.50 -9.75
CA ILE A 113 15.07 14.00 -9.94
C ILE A 113 15.86 14.09 -8.64
N LEU A 114 15.71 15.19 -7.90
CA LEU A 114 16.36 15.34 -6.59
C LEU A 114 15.81 14.35 -5.57
N LEU A 115 14.50 14.11 -5.59
CA LEU A 115 13.87 13.10 -4.73
C LEU A 115 14.41 11.69 -5.03
N LEU A 116 14.49 11.32 -6.32
CA LEU A 116 15.03 10.02 -6.73
C LEU A 116 16.50 9.85 -6.33
N LYS A 117 17.33 10.90 -6.44
CA LYS A 117 18.72 10.85 -5.96
C LYS A 117 18.78 10.56 -4.46
N LYS A 118 17.97 11.26 -3.65
CA LYS A 118 17.90 11.00 -2.19
C LYS A 118 17.51 9.57 -1.87
N ILE A 119 16.49 9.03 -2.57
CA ILE A 119 16.04 7.65 -2.37
C ILE A 119 17.16 6.65 -2.71
N ARG A 120 17.88 6.87 -3.82
CA ARG A 120 18.96 5.98 -4.26
C ARG A 120 20.18 6.00 -3.33
N ASP A 121 20.47 7.14 -2.74
CA ASP A 121 21.65 7.33 -1.89
C ASP A 121 21.39 6.94 -0.43
N THR A 122 20.12 6.72 -0.06
CA THR A 122 19.73 6.11 1.23
C THR A 122 19.98 4.61 1.16
N ARG A 123 21.20 4.19 1.47
CA ARG A 123 21.61 2.77 1.56
C ARG A 123 21.13 2.11 2.85
#